data_AF-A0A2A3Y864-F1
#
_entry.id   AF-A0A2A3Y864-F1
#
_cell.length_a   1.000
_cell.length_b   1.000
_cell.length_c   1.000
_cell.angle_alpha   90.00
_cell.angle_beta   90.00
_cell.angle_gamma   90.00
#
_symmetry.space_group_name_H-M   'P 1'
#
loop_
_entity.id
_entity.type
_entity.pdbx_description
1 polymer ?
#
loop_
_entity_poly.entity_id
_entity_poly.type
_entity_poly.pdbx_seq_one_letter_code
_entity_poly.pdbx_strand_id
1 'polypeptide(L)'
;CPDRKQEPFNPGFLSTPAQSGPTSASGLLATERVAMELAGHWEPGIMQGLTEDGKGLGDDTGWFPFPTIDGGAGAQDAQLGGGDAWGVSQDAPDEAVDFVKYLLSDSVQQGFAKLDMGLPTNPAANDSVADPALASLLKARDESPYVQLYFDTAFGASVGGTMNDEIALLFAGQSSPADIVAKSQDAANMEK
;
A
#
# COMPACT_ATOMS: atom_id res chain seq x y z
N CYS A 1 27.20 14.68 -1.58
CA CYS A 1 27.94 14.71 -0.30
C CYS A 1 27.78 13.36 0.39
N PRO A 2 28.85 12.54 0.53
CA PRO A 2 28.76 11.19 1.07
C PRO A 2 28.66 11.12 2.61
N ASP A 3 28.75 12.25 3.32
CA ASP A 3 28.94 12.26 4.78
C ASP A 3 27.75 12.84 5.60
N ARG A 4 26.53 12.86 5.05
CA ARG A 4 25.35 12.95 5.93
C ARG A 4 24.87 11.53 6.18
N LYS A 5 24.97 11.05 7.43
CA LYS A 5 23.97 10.11 7.93
C LYS A 5 22.64 10.82 7.72
N GLN A 6 21.95 10.47 6.64
CA GLN A 6 20.63 11.01 6.41
C GLN A 6 19.78 10.44 7.54
N GLU A 7 19.03 11.29 8.22
CA GLU A 7 17.95 10.89 9.12
C GLU A 7 16.69 10.97 8.27
N PRO A 8 16.40 9.96 7.42
CA PRO A 8 15.35 10.07 6.40
C PRO A 8 13.95 10.02 7.01
N PHE A 9 13.83 9.57 8.25
CA PHE A 9 12.55 9.36 8.94
C PHE A 9 12.16 10.57 9.78
N ASN A 10 10.86 10.79 9.91
CA ASN A 10 10.31 11.80 10.80
C ASN A 10 10.69 11.52 12.27
N PRO A 11 10.73 12.55 13.14
CA PRO A 11 10.92 12.34 14.56
C PRO A 11 9.86 11.41 15.14
N GLY A 12 10.29 10.38 15.89
CA GLY A 12 9.36 9.42 16.50
C GLY A 12 8.73 8.42 15.51
N PHE A 13 9.35 8.17 14.35
CA PHE A 13 8.82 7.28 13.32
C PHE A 13 8.43 5.88 13.84
N LEU A 14 9.14 5.34 14.84
CA LEU A 14 8.83 4.03 15.46
C LEU A 14 7.44 3.97 16.11
N SER A 15 6.87 5.11 16.48
CA SER A 15 5.53 5.21 17.06
C SER A 15 4.54 5.94 16.16
N THR A 16 4.93 6.25 14.92
CA THR A 16 4.07 6.96 13.96
C THR A 16 3.06 5.97 13.38
N PRO A 17 1.74 6.15 13.59
CA PRO A 17 0.73 5.30 12.96
C PRO A 17 0.80 5.42 11.44
N ALA A 18 0.38 4.40 10.70
CA ALA A 18 0.41 4.46 9.23
C ALA A 18 -0.56 5.51 8.68
N GLN A 19 -1.86 5.36 8.96
CA GLN A 19 -2.91 6.11 8.25
C GLN A 19 -3.78 6.99 9.15
N SER A 20 -4.07 6.58 10.39
CA SER A 20 -5.11 7.23 11.20
C SER A 20 -4.64 8.45 11.99
N GLY A 21 -5.28 9.59 11.73
CA GLY A 21 -5.13 10.84 12.48
C GLY A 21 -4.06 11.78 11.93
N PRO A 22 -3.99 13.03 12.41
CA PRO A 22 -3.12 14.06 11.84
C PRO A 22 -1.61 13.81 12.08
N THR A 23 -1.27 12.87 12.96
CA THR A 23 0.12 12.50 13.28
C THR A 23 0.53 11.15 12.67
N SER A 24 -0.29 10.56 11.80
CA SER A 24 0.08 9.37 11.04
C SER A 24 1.04 9.71 9.90
N ALA A 25 1.63 8.70 9.24
CA ALA A 25 2.46 8.92 8.06
C ALA A 25 1.65 9.64 6.96
N SER A 26 0.44 9.15 6.66
CA SER A 26 -0.52 9.79 5.76
C SER A 26 -0.88 11.22 6.18
N GLY A 27 -1.10 11.45 7.48
CA GLY A 27 -1.46 12.77 8.01
C GLY A 27 -0.29 13.77 7.95
N LEU A 28 0.93 13.30 8.19
CA LEU A 28 2.14 14.09 8.03
C LEU A 28 2.38 14.42 6.55
N LEU A 29 2.11 13.50 5.63
CA LEU A 29 2.21 13.75 4.20
C LEU A 29 1.15 14.75 3.75
N ALA A 30 -0.12 14.53 4.11
CA ALA A 30 -1.24 15.42 3.79
C ALA A 30 -1.10 16.84 4.34
N THR A 31 -0.27 17.03 5.38
CA THR A 31 0.04 18.34 5.97
C THR A 31 1.43 18.85 5.63
N GLU A 32 2.06 18.27 4.60
CA GLU A 32 3.37 18.66 4.06
C GLU A 32 4.50 18.68 5.12
N ARG A 33 4.40 17.83 6.15
CA ARG A 33 5.42 17.67 7.20
C ARG A 33 6.49 16.66 6.83
N VAL A 34 6.20 15.79 5.86
CA VAL A 34 7.15 14.89 5.21
C VAL A 34 7.04 15.04 3.70
N ALA A 35 8.10 14.68 2.97
CA ALA A 35 8.16 14.85 1.53
C ALA A 35 7.63 13.64 0.73
N MET A 36 7.66 12.44 1.33
CA MET A 36 7.25 11.19 0.68
C MET A 36 7.00 10.09 1.71
N GLU A 37 6.21 9.11 1.32
CA GLU A 37 6.09 7.83 2.03
C GLU A 37 5.97 6.67 1.01
N LEU A 38 6.18 5.43 1.48
CA LEU A 38 5.88 4.23 0.70
C LEU A 38 4.53 3.67 1.16
N ALA A 39 3.52 3.80 0.32
CA ALA A 39 2.15 3.41 0.61
C ALA A 39 1.49 2.66 -0.56
N GLY A 40 0.29 2.14 -0.31
CA GLY A 40 -0.55 1.55 -1.34
C GLY A 40 -1.34 2.60 -2.12
N HIS A 41 -2.04 2.14 -3.16
CA HIS A 41 -2.78 3.02 -4.07
C HIS A 41 -4.00 3.70 -3.44
N TRP A 42 -4.37 3.37 -2.20
CA TRP A 42 -5.49 3.98 -1.47
C TRP A 42 -5.12 5.34 -0.84
N GLU A 43 -3.84 5.72 -0.88
CA GLU A 43 -3.31 6.87 -0.15
C GLU A 43 -3.99 8.22 -0.47
N PRO A 44 -4.32 8.56 -1.74
CA PRO A 44 -5.06 9.79 -2.02
C PRO A 44 -6.39 9.88 -1.25
N GLY A 45 -7.16 8.79 -1.21
CA GLY A 45 -8.41 8.72 -0.45
C GLY A 45 -8.23 8.80 1.07
N ILE A 46 -7.12 8.25 1.61
CA ILE A 46 -6.78 8.43 3.03
C ILE A 46 -6.48 9.90 3.33
N MET A 47 -5.62 10.55 2.53
CA MET A 47 -5.27 11.95 2.73
C MET A 47 -6.50 12.87 2.66
N GLN A 48 -7.41 12.63 1.72
CA GLN A 48 -8.71 13.34 1.65
C GLN A 48 -9.44 13.29 3.00
N GLY A 49 -9.55 12.11 3.61
CA GLY A 49 -10.21 11.92 4.90
C GLY A 49 -9.51 12.58 6.10
N LEU A 50 -8.26 13.01 5.96
CA LEU A 50 -7.46 13.63 7.03
C LEU A 50 -7.39 15.16 6.93
N THR A 51 -7.81 15.74 5.81
CA THR A 51 -7.81 17.19 5.56
C THR A 51 -9.19 17.81 5.76
N GLU A 52 -9.26 19.04 6.30
CA GLU A 52 -10.53 19.72 6.58
C GLU A 52 -11.36 20.02 5.32
N ASP A 53 -10.69 20.26 4.19
CA ASP A 53 -11.34 20.54 2.91
C ASP A 53 -11.67 19.27 2.11
N GLY A 54 -11.27 18.10 2.61
CA GLY A 54 -11.53 16.81 2.00
C GLY A 54 -10.70 16.52 0.74
N LYS A 55 -9.61 17.25 0.49
CA LYS A 55 -8.85 17.15 -0.77
C LYS A 55 -7.51 16.43 -0.68
N GLY A 56 -7.00 16.19 0.54
CA GLY A 56 -5.63 15.70 0.70
C GLY A 56 -4.64 16.69 0.10
N LEU A 57 -3.67 16.19 -0.65
CA LEU A 57 -2.73 17.02 -1.43
C LEU A 57 -3.27 17.41 -2.83
N GLY A 58 -4.38 16.81 -3.30
CA GLY A 58 -4.93 17.09 -4.63
C GLY A 58 -3.88 16.98 -5.74
N ASP A 59 -3.82 17.99 -6.61
CA ASP A 59 -2.89 18.07 -7.75
C ASP A 59 -1.40 18.08 -7.35
N ASP A 60 -1.07 18.38 -6.08
CA ASP A 60 0.29 18.34 -5.56
C ASP A 60 0.73 16.90 -5.19
N THR A 61 -0.19 15.93 -5.25
CA THR A 61 0.13 14.51 -5.04
C THR A 61 0.94 13.96 -6.21
N GLY A 62 2.17 13.51 -5.92
CA GLY A 62 3.01 12.79 -6.89
C GLY A 62 3.05 11.29 -6.60
N TRP A 63 3.27 10.48 -7.64
CA TRP A 63 3.58 9.05 -7.51
C TRP A 63 4.78 8.68 -8.39
N PHE A 64 5.61 7.78 -7.89
CA PHE A 64 6.70 7.17 -8.64
C PHE A 64 6.91 5.72 -8.16
N PRO A 65 7.39 4.81 -9.04
CA PRO A 65 7.66 3.43 -8.64
C PRO A 65 8.82 3.36 -7.64
N PHE A 66 8.88 2.30 -6.85
CA PHE A 66 10.00 2.08 -5.94
C PHE A 66 11.33 2.10 -6.73
N PRO A 67 12.38 2.79 -6.23
CA PRO A 67 13.63 2.94 -6.97
C PRO A 67 14.32 1.61 -7.28
N THR A 68 14.97 1.55 -8.44
CA THR A 68 15.80 0.40 -8.84
C THR A 68 17.01 0.24 -7.94
N ILE A 69 17.41 -1.01 -7.67
CA ILE A 69 18.62 -1.32 -6.90
C ILE A 69 19.70 -1.85 -7.85
N ASP A 70 20.82 -1.14 -7.94
CA ASP A 70 21.95 -1.52 -8.78
C ASP A 70 22.45 -2.93 -8.43
N GLY A 71 22.55 -3.78 -9.46
CA GLY A 71 22.94 -5.19 -9.31
C GLY A 71 21.84 -6.11 -8.78
N GLY A 72 20.62 -5.61 -8.57
CA GLY A 72 19.45 -6.43 -8.22
C GLY A 72 19.04 -7.36 -9.36
N ALA A 73 18.75 -8.62 -9.03
CA ALA A 73 18.34 -9.64 -10.00
C ALA A 73 16.83 -9.64 -10.31
N GLY A 74 16.04 -8.84 -9.59
CA GLY A 74 14.58 -8.75 -9.78
C GLY A 74 14.20 -7.97 -11.03
N ALA A 75 13.01 -8.23 -11.56
CA ALA A 75 12.40 -7.41 -12.60
C ALA A 75 12.14 -6.00 -12.04
N GLN A 76 12.80 -4.99 -12.60
CA GLN A 76 12.78 -3.62 -12.05
C GLN A 76 11.46 -2.89 -12.28
N ASP A 77 10.64 -3.39 -13.20
CA ASP A 77 9.30 -2.91 -13.54
C ASP A 77 8.20 -3.70 -12.82
N ALA A 78 8.54 -4.80 -12.12
CA ALA A 78 7.58 -5.56 -11.34
C ALA A 78 7.06 -4.75 -10.16
N GLN A 79 5.76 -4.85 -9.90
CA GLN A 79 5.10 -4.16 -8.81
C GLN A 79 4.88 -5.09 -7.61
N LEU A 80 4.94 -4.52 -6.40
CA LEU A 80 4.48 -5.15 -5.17
C LEU A 80 3.23 -4.40 -4.71
N GLY A 81 2.13 -5.12 -4.55
CA GLY A 81 0.85 -4.52 -4.23
C GLY A 81 -0.25 -5.55 -4.06
N GLY A 82 -1.43 -5.09 -3.71
CA GLY A 82 -2.59 -5.94 -3.53
C GLY A 82 -3.87 -5.13 -3.48
N GLY A 83 -4.97 -5.81 -3.24
CA GLY A 83 -6.27 -5.20 -3.01
C GLY A 83 -7.15 -6.16 -2.23
N ASP A 84 -8.21 -5.61 -1.65
CA ASP A 84 -9.18 -6.40 -0.92
C ASP A 84 -10.14 -7.12 -1.88
N ALA A 85 -10.59 -8.30 -1.46
CA ALA A 85 -11.61 -9.06 -2.16
C ALA A 85 -12.85 -9.21 -1.29
N TRP A 86 -14.01 -9.23 -1.93
CA TRP A 86 -15.27 -9.56 -1.27
C TRP A 86 -15.45 -11.07 -1.18
N GLY A 87 -15.42 -11.60 0.04
CA GLY A 87 -15.77 -12.99 0.33
C GLY A 87 -17.25 -13.12 0.69
N VAL A 88 -17.96 -14.07 0.07
CA VAL A 88 -19.33 -14.44 0.44
C VAL A 88 -19.31 -15.87 0.99
N SER A 89 -19.89 -16.07 2.17
CA SER A 89 -20.00 -17.40 2.78
C SER A 89 -20.83 -18.33 1.90
N GLN A 90 -20.50 -19.63 1.91
CA GLN A 90 -21.29 -20.65 1.20
C GLN A 90 -22.74 -20.70 1.69
N ASP A 91 -22.99 -20.35 2.95
CA ASP A 91 -24.32 -20.35 3.57
C ASP A 91 -25.00 -18.97 3.54
N ALA A 92 -24.40 -17.98 2.86
CA ALA A 92 -25.00 -16.66 2.73
C ALA A 92 -26.24 -16.69 1.82
N PRO A 93 -27.23 -15.81 2.05
CA PRO A 93 -28.38 -15.71 1.16
C PRO A 93 -27.99 -15.11 -0.20
N ASP A 94 -28.80 -15.34 -1.23
CA ASP A 94 -28.54 -14.86 -2.60
C ASP A 94 -28.38 -13.32 -2.65
N GLU A 95 -29.10 -12.59 -1.78
CA GLU A 95 -29.00 -11.14 -1.66
C GLU A 95 -27.58 -10.66 -1.28
N ALA A 96 -26.81 -11.46 -0.55
CA ALA A 96 -25.42 -11.14 -0.24
C ALA A 96 -24.53 -11.21 -1.49
N VAL A 97 -24.77 -12.19 -2.36
CA VAL A 97 -24.07 -12.32 -3.64
C VAL A 97 -24.45 -11.16 -4.56
N ASP A 98 -25.73 -10.82 -4.62
CA ASP A 98 -26.21 -9.70 -5.44
C ASP A 98 -25.66 -8.36 -4.95
N PHE A 99 -25.52 -8.17 -3.64
CA PHE A 99 -24.86 -6.99 -3.09
C PHE A 99 -23.38 -6.90 -3.50
N VAL A 100 -22.62 -7.99 -3.42
CA VAL A 100 -21.22 -8.00 -3.89
C VAL A 100 -21.12 -7.72 -5.39
N LYS A 101 -22.00 -8.28 -6.22
CA LYS A 101 -22.07 -7.95 -7.66
C LYS A 101 -22.37 -6.48 -7.90
N TYR A 102 -23.25 -5.88 -7.10
CA TYR A 102 -23.53 -4.45 -7.17
C TYR A 102 -22.30 -3.61 -6.83
N LEU A 103 -21.56 -3.96 -5.77
CA LEU A 103 -20.31 -3.26 -5.40
C LEU A 103 -19.23 -3.32 -6.50
N LEU A 104 -19.22 -4.40 -7.28
CA LEU A 104 -18.29 -4.61 -8.40
C LEU A 104 -18.83 -4.12 -9.77
N SER A 105 -20.05 -3.59 -9.80
CA SER A 105 -20.67 -3.07 -11.03
C SER A 105 -19.90 -1.87 -11.59
N ASP A 106 -20.02 -1.64 -12.90
CA ASP A 106 -19.41 -0.51 -13.60
C ASP A 106 -19.72 0.82 -12.90
N SER A 107 -20.98 1.06 -12.51
CA SER A 107 -21.38 2.33 -11.90
C SER A 107 -20.71 2.57 -10.55
N VAL A 108 -20.60 1.54 -9.71
CA VAL A 108 -19.97 1.68 -8.39
C VAL A 108 -18.46 1.84 -8.54
N GLN A 109 -17.82 1.04 -9.40
CA GLN A 109 -16.38 1.11 -9.63
C GLN A 109 -15.95 2.40 -10.33
N GLN A 110 -16.75 2.94 -11.26
CA GLN A 110 -16.53 4.25 -11.84
C GLN A 110 -16.70 5.37 -10.81
N GLY A 111 -17.64 5.24 -9.86
CA GLY A 111 -17.78 6.15 -8.73
C GLY A 111 -16.56 6.11 -7.81
N PHE A 112 -16.09 4.91 -7.45
CA PHE A 112 -14.88 4.69 -6.67
C PHE A 112 -13.65 5.36 -7.30
N ALA A 113 -13.46 5.18 -8.62
CA ALA A 113 -12.36 5.79 -9.36
C ALA A 113 -12.43 7.32 -9.41
N LYS A 114 -13.62 7.91 -9.56
CA LYS A 114 -13.84 9.38 -9.60
C LYS A 114 -13.64 10.05 -8.25
N LEU A 115 -13.71 9.28 -7.18
CA LEU A 115 -13.51 9.75 -5.81
C LEU A 115 -12.08 9.52 -5.33
N ASP A 116 -11.17 9.06 -6.20
CA ASP A 116 -9.76 8.81 -5.89
C ASP A 116 -9.56 7.84 -4.70
N MET A 117 -10.50 6.90 -4.53
CA MET A 117 -10.48 5.90 -3.47
C MET A 117 -9.45 4.78 -3.71
N GLY A 118 -8.68 4.91 -4.79
CA GLY A 118 -7.67 3.97 -5.24
C GLY A 118 -7.89 3.49 -6.68
N LEU A 119 -7.12 2.50 -7.10
CA LEU A 119 -7.31 1.88 -8.41
C LEU A 119 -8.54 0.97 -8.41
N PRO A 120 -9.46 1.12 -9.38
CA PRO A 120 -10.60 0.23 -9.50
C PRO A 120 -10.14 -1.18 -9.94
N THR A 121 -10.92 -2.18 -9.54
CA THR A 121 -10.68 -3.59 -9.92
C THR A 121 -11.38 -3.97 -11.22
N ASN A 122 -12.42 -3.22 -11.60
CA ASN A 122 -13.14 -3.39 -12.87
C ASN A 122 -12.50 -2.53 -13.98
N PRO A 123 -11.97 -3.14 -15.07
CA PRO A 123 -11.34 -2.40 -16.17
C PRO A 123 -12.25 -1.35 -16.83
N ALA A 124 -13.57 -1.52 -16.80
CA ALA A 124 -14.52 -0.55 -17.35
C ALA A 124 -14.55 0.79 -16.57
N ALA A 125 -13.89 0.84 -15.42
CA ALA A 125 -13.72 2.04 -14.60
C ALA A 125 -12.35 2.70 -14.75
N ASN A 126 -11.40 2.13 -15.50
CA ASN A 126 -10.05 2.70 -15.68
C ASN A 126 -10.11 4.14 -16.23
N ASP A 127 -10.97 4.40 -17.22
CA ASP A 127 -11.14 5.74 -17.81
C ASP A 127 -11.81 6.76 -16.86
N SER A 128 -12.26 6.31 -15.69
CA SER A 128 -12.84 7.18 -14.66
C SER A 128 -11.84 7.58 -13.57
N VAL A 129 -10.59 7.10 -13.61
CA VAL A 129 -9.53 7.53 -12.70
C VAL A 129 -9.10 8.95 -13.08
N ALA A 130 -9.39 9.91 -12.20
CA ALA A 130 -9.15 11.34 -12.45
C ALA A 130 -7.85 11.85 -11.81
N ASP A 131 -7.50 11.34 -10.62
CA ASP A 131 -6.26 11.70 -9.94
C ASP A 131 -5.01 11.37 -10.79
N PRO A 132 -4.12 12.35 -11.05
CA PRO A 132 -2.93 12.15 -11.88
C PRO A 132 -1.93 11.11 -11.33
N ALA A 133 -1.82 11.00 -10.00
CA ALA A 133 -0.93 10.05 -9.36
C ALA A 133 -1.45 8.62 -9.53
N LEU A 134 -2.76 8.40 -9.34
CA LEU A 134 -3.44 7.13 -9.60
C LEU A 134 -3.41 6.77 -11.09
N ALA A 135 -3.62 7.72 -12.01
CA ALA A 135 -3.51 7.47 -13.44
C ALA A 135 -2.10 7.02 -13.84
N SER A 136 -1.06 7.62 -13.24
CA SER A 136 0.34 7.22 -13.45
C SER A 136 0.63 5.82 -12.91
N LEU A 137 0.14 5.51 -11.71
CA LEU A 137 0.26 4.18 -11.11
C LEU A 137 -0.52 3.11 -11.90
N LEU A 138 -1.71 3.44 -12.42
CA LEU A 138 -2.54 2.56 -13.25
C LEU A 138 -1.75 2.10 -14.48
N LYS A 139 -1.08 3.04 -15.16
CA LYS A 139 -0.22 2.74 -16.29
C LYS A 139 0.94 1.82 -15.89
N ALA A 140 1.63 2.11 -14.78
CA ALA A 140 2.73 1.27 -14.31
C ALA A 140 2.28 -0.14 -13.92
N ARG A 141 1.09 -0.29 -13.33
CA ARG A 141 0.47 -1.59 -13.05
C ARG A 141 0.23 -2.39 -14.34
N ASP A 142 -0.35 -1.75 -15.36
CA ASP A 142 -0.72 -2.42 -16.61
C ASP A 142 0.51 -2.76 -17.48
N GLU A 143 1.61 -2.02 -17.33
CA GLU A 143 2.91 -2.31 -17.97
C GLU A 143 3.75 -3.34 -17.19
N SER A 144 3.40 -3.64 -15.93
CA SER A 144 4.15 -4.54 -15.07
C SER A 144 4.13 -5.99 -15.58
N PRO A 145 5.26 -6.71 -15.59
CA PRO A 145 5.29 -8.12 -16.00
C PRO A 145 4.50 -9.04 -15.05
N TYR A 146 4.39 -8.64 -13.78
CA TYR A 146 3.56 -9.29 -12.77
C TYR A 146 3.33 -8.34 -11.59
N VAL A 147 2.30 -8.61 -10.78
CA VAL A 147 2.11 -7.93 -9.49
C VAL A 147 2.25 -8.97 -8.39
N GLN A 148 3.26 -8.80 -7.55
CA GLN A 148 3.48 -9.64 -6.38
C GLN A 148 2.61 -9.14 -5.23
N LEU A 149 1.83 -10.04 -4.62
CA LEU A 149 1.06 -9.73 -3.41
C LEU A 149 2.00 -9.31 -2.28
N TYR A 150 1.54 -8.42 -1.39
CA TYR A 150 2.26 -8.04 -0.17
C TYR A 150 2.82 -9.28 0.53
N PHE A 151 4.11 -9.24 0.88
CA PHE A 151 4.83 -10.44 1.32
C PHE A 151 4.26 -11.03 2.61
N ASP A 152 3.78 -10.19 3.54
CA ASP A 152 3.13 -10.65 4.76
C ASP A 152 1.82 -11.40 4.49
N THR A 153 1.06 -10.93 3.51
CA THR A 153 -0.16 -11.61 3.04
C THR A 153 0.19 -12.89 2.28
N ALA A 154 1.18 -12.83 1.39
CA ALA A 154 1.61 -13.96 0.57
C ALA A 154 2.21 -15.10 1.40
N PHE A 155 2.94 -14.77 2.47
CA PHE A 155 3.53 -15.75 3.39
C PHE A 155 2.57 -16.21 4.50
N GLY A 156 1.42 -15.55 4.64
CA GLY A 156 0.44 -15.87 5.66
C GLY A 156 0.73 -15.23 7.01
N ALA A 157 -0.28 -15.23 7.88
CA ALA A 157 -0.29 -14.42 9.11
C ALA A 157 0.89 -14.70 10.05
N SER A 158 1.32 -15.97 10.21
CA SER A 158 2.40 -16.29 11.14
C SER A 158 3.76 -15.82 10.64
N VAL A 159 4.10 -16.16 9.39
CA VAL A 159 5.39 -15.81 8.79
C VAL A 159 5.44 -14.31 8.51
N GLY A 160 4.38 -13.76 7.92
CA GLY A 160 4.26 -12.34 7.60
C GLY A 160 4.30 -11.44 8.83
N GLY A 161 3.59 -11.81 9.89
CA GLY A 161 3.63 -11.07 11.16
C GLY A 161 5.04 -11.05 11.76
N THR A 162 5.70 -12.22 11.81
CA THR A 162 7.08 -12.32 12.32
C THR A 162 8.05 -11.47 11.50
N MET A 163 7.93 -11.51 10.17
CA MET A 163 8.75 -10.70 9.28
C MET A 163 8.55 -9.19 9.54
N ASN A 164 7.31 -8.74 9.67
CA ASN A 164 6.99 -7.33 9.92
C ASN A 164 7.54 -6.87 11.28
N ASP A 165 7.41 -7.68 12.33
CA ASP A 165 7.95 -7.38 13.66
C ASP A 165 9.48 -7.22 13.64
N GLU A 166 10.18 -8.12 12.94
CA GLU A 166 11.64 -8.05 12.83
C GLU A 166 12.13 -6.87 11.99
N ILE A 167 11.37 -6.49 10.95
CA ILE A 167 11.65 -5.25 10.19
C ILE A 167 11.50 -4.04 11.12
N ALA A 168 10.45 -3.97 11.93
CA ALA A 168 10.29 -2.88 12.91
C ALA A 168 11.44 -2.84 13.93
N LEU A 169 11.86 -4.00 14.44
CA LEU A 169 13.01 -4.11 15.33
C LEU A 169 14.33 -3.72 14.66
N LEU A 170 14.52 -4.04 13.38
CA LEU A 170 15.69 -3.62 12.60
C LEU A 170 15.77 -2.09 12.56
N PHE A 171 14.67 -1.42 12.25
CA PHE A 171 14.60 0.04 12.27
C PHE A 171 14.78 0.64 13.67
N ALA A 172 14.42 -0.10 14.73
CA ALA A 172 14.69 0.28 16.11
C ALA A 172 16.15 0.00 16.56
N GLY A 173 16.99 -0.58 15.69
CA GLY A 173 18.36 -0.97 16.01
C GLY A 173 18.47 -2.19 16.94
N GLN A 174 17.42 -3.00 17.01
CA GLN A 174 17.29 -4.17 17.91
C GLN A 174 17.28 -5.51 17.16
N SER A 175 17.35 -5.48 15.83
CA SER A 175 17.43 -6.67 14.97
C SER A 175 18.43 -6.44 13.84
N SER A 176 18.68 -7.48 13.04
CA SER A 176 19.58 -7.45 11.89
C SER A 176 18.88 -7.99 10.64
N PRO A 177 19.39 -7.72 9.43
CA PRO A 177 18.86 -8.33 8.21
C PRO A 177 18.87 -9.87 8.24
N ALA A 178 19.84 -10.47 8.93
CA ALA A 178 19.92 -11.92 9.08
C ALA A 178 18.81 -12.46 10.01
N ASP A 179 18.46 -11.70 11.06
CA ASP A 179 17.41 -12.09 12.01
C ASP A 179 16.02 -12.10 11.36
N ILE A 180 15.73 -11.15 10.46
CA ILE A 180 14.48 -11.14 9.68
C ILE A 180 14.32 -12.49 8.94
N VAL A 181 15.37 -12.94 8.25
CA VAL A 181 15.34 -14.21 7.50
C VAL A 181 15.22 -15.40 8.44
N ALA A 182 16.05 -15.46 9.48
CA ALA A 182 16.08 -16.58 10.41
C ALA A 182 14.74 -16.78 11.12
N LYS A 183 14.17 -15.70 11.67
CA LYS A 183 12.92 -15.78 12.43
C LYS A 183 11.69 -16.01 11.55
N SER A 184 11.66 -15.44 10.34
CA SER A 184 10.62 -15.79 9.35
C SER A 184 10.68 -17.27 8.97
N GLN A 185 11.90 -17.83 8.83
CA GLN A 185 12.08 -19.25 8.55
C GLN A 185 11.67 -20.14 9.73
N ASP A 186 11.96 -19.73 10.97
CA ASP A 186 11.51 -20.42 12.17
C ASP A 186 9.98 -20.44 12.26
N ALA A 187 9.31 -19.30 12.00
CA ALA A 187 7.85 -19.23 11.93
C ALA A 187 7.28 -20.20 10.88
N ALA A 188 7.87 -20.24 9.68
CA ALA A 188 7.46 -21.16 8.62
C ALA A 188 7.67 -22.64 8.99
N ASN A 189 8.64 -22.96 9.85
CA ASN A 189 8.85 -24.33 10.33
C ASN A 189 7.82 -24.75 11.38
N MET A 190 7.17 -23.81 12.07
CA MET A 190 6.15 -24.08 13.09
C MET A 190 4.76 -24.35 12.50
N GLU A 191 4.51 -23.99 11.23
CA GLU A 191 3.25 -24.27 10.53
C GLU A 191 3.11 -25.71 10.03
N LYS A 192 4.19 -26.52 10.12
CA LYS A 192 4.25 -27.92 9.68
C LYS A 192 3.93 -28.89 10.81
#